data_AF-A0A954KFH6-F1
#
_entry.id   AF-A0A954KFH6-F1
#
_cell.length_a   1.000
_cell.length_b   1.000
_cell.length_c   1.000
_cell.angle_alpha   90.00
_cell.angle_beta   90.00
_cell.angle_gamma   90.00
#
_symmetry.space_group_name_H-M   'P 1'
#
loop_
_entity.id
_entity.type
_entity.pdbx_description
1 polymer ?
#
loop_
_entity_poly.entity_id
_entity_poly.type
_entity_poly.pdbx_seq_one_letter_code
_entity_poly.pdbx_strand_id
1 'polypeptide(L)'
;MKQTGRSRSKMTDQQSNQADIREATVDVARLCVQWLDQEEQFQQKLGRLLLKLSHASPFGDRPQAVSSSQLLELTSQRAELHQQQSLCRLALGRLLNCNGDEVRLSSLEGLLPAEKQRLFRERRLRVAVLLQQNQQLLRSVEVKLSCCNVSVTNLLNDLLGQPDALAGYGADGHQTAPASNMTLHAIS
;
A
#
# COMPACT_ATOMS: atom_id res chain seq x y z
N MET A 1 68.97 0.01 -21.97
CA MET A 1 68.01 0.08 -20.85
C MET A 1 66.61 0.19 -21.43
N LYS A 2 65.72 -0.78 -21.14
CA LYS A 2 64.35 -0.88 -21.70
C LYS A 2 63.35 -0.21 -20.75
N GLN A 3 62.63 0.82 -21.20
CA GLN A 3 61.42 1.36 -20.55
C GLN A 3 60.27 1.41 -21.57
N THR A 4 59.61 0.28 -21.80
CA THR A 4 58.37 0.18 -22.58
C THR A 4 57.48 -0.87 -21.93
N GLY A 5 56.78 -0.52 -20.84
CA GLY A 5 55.94 -1.49 -20.13
C GLY A 5 54.77 -0.91 -19.32
N ARG A 6 54.73 0.39 -19.06
CA ARG A 6 53.77 0.97 -18.11
C ARG A 6 52.42 1.40 -18.70
N SER A 7 52.31 1.53 -20.02
CA SER A 7 51.07 2.01 -20.67
C SER A 7 50.07 0.91 -21.01
N ARG A 8 50.51 -0.36 -21.13
CA ARG A 8 49.63 -1.47 -21.50
C ARG A 8 48.77 -1.97 -20.34
N SER A 9 49.29 -1.89 -19.10
CA SER A 9 48.58 -2.30 -17.88
C SER A 9 47.37 -1.40 -17.57
N LYS A 10 47.47 -0.07 -17.73
CA LYS A 10 46.36 0.84 -17.43
C LYS A 10 45.17 0.67 -18.38
N MET A 11 45.42 0.21 -19.61
CA MET A 11 44.37 0.04 -20.62
C MET A 11 43.55 -1.24 -20.39
N THR A 12 44.20 -2.31 -19.91
CA THR A 12 43.53 -3.56 -19.52
C THR A 12 42.71 -3.39 -18.24
N ASP A 13 43.22 -2.63 -17.26
CA ASP A 13 42.52 -2.39 -15.98
C ASP A 13 41.25 -1.55 -16.16
N GLN A 14 41.26 -0.57 -17.08
CA GLN A 14 40.06 0.22 -17.41
C GLN A 14 39.00 -0.58 -18.18
N GLN A 15 39.42 -1.49 -19.07
CA GLN A 15 38.50 -2.35 -19.80
C GLN A 15 37.86 -3.42 -18.89
N SER A 16 38.63 -3.97 -17.94
CA SER A 16 38.10 -4.90 -16.92
C SER A 16 37.05 -4.21 -16.04
N ASN A 17 37.38 -3.05 -15.47
CA ASN A 17 36.45 -2.30 -14.62
C ASN A 17 35.16 -1.89 -15.36
N GLN A 18 35.26 -1.58 -16.67
CA GLN A 18 34.09 -1.24 -17.47
C GLN A 18 33.21 -2.46 -17.78
N ALA A 19 33.79 -3.65 -17.90
CA ALA A 19 33.05 -4.90 -18.05
C ALA A 19 32.31 -5.25 -16.74
N ASP A 20 32.98 -5.15 -15.60
CA ASP A 20 32.41 -5.44 -14.28
C ASP A 20 31.23 -4.51 -13.95
N ILE A 21 31.33 -3.21 -14.28
CA ILE A 21 30.23 -2.25 -14.10
C ILE A 21 29.04 -2.58 -15.01
N ARG A 22 29.29 -3.04 -16.25
CA ARG A 22 28.22 -3.43 -17.17
C ARG A 22 27.50 -4.68 -16.67
N GLU A 23 28.22 -5.66 -16.17
CA GLU A 23 27.66 -6.88 -15.57
C GLU A 23 26.82 -6.54 -14.34
N ALA A 24 27.36 -5.74 -13.41
CA ALA A 24 26.63 -5.26 -12.24
C ALA A 24 25.36 -4.49 -12.63
N THR A 25 25.41 -3.67 -13.69
CA THR A 25 24.22 -2.95 -14.20
C THR A 25 23.13 -3.90 -14.68
N VAL A 26 23.51 -4.97 -15.40
CA VAL A 26 22.58 -5.98 -15.91
C VAL A 26 21.94 -6.74 -14.76
N ASP A 27 22.69 -7.08 -13.72
CA ASP A 27 22.17 -7.81 -12.56
C ASP A 27 21.23 -6.95 -11.72
N VAL A 28 21.60 -5.70 -11.44
CA VAL A 28 20.72 -4.74 -10.76
C VAL A 28 19.43 -4.54 -11.56
N ALA A 29 19.53 -4.43 -12.90
CA ALA A 29 18.36 -4.31 -13.75
C ALA A 29 17.46 -5.54 -13.68
N ARG A 30 18.04 -6.74 -13.68
CA ARG A 30 17.30 -7.99 -13.55
C ARG A 30 16.55 -8.07 -12.23
N LEU A 31 17.22 -7.74 -11.12
CA LEU A 31 16.61 -7.70 -9.79
C LEU A 31 15.42 -6.71 -9.74
N CYS A 32 15.60 -5.50 -10.29
CA CYS A 32 14.55 -4.49 -10.31
C CYS A 32 13.34 -4.92 -11.15
N VAL A 33 13.57 -5.59 -12.29
CA VAL A 33 12.50 -6.11 -13.14
C VAL A 33 11.76 -7.24 -12.42
N GLN A 34 12.47 -8.19 -11.81
CA GLN A 34 11.86 -9.28 -11.04
C GLN A 34 11.00 -8.75 -9.90
N TRP A 35 11.50 -7.75 -9.16
CA TRP A 35 10.75 -7.10 -8.11
C TRP A 35 9.47 -6.42 -8.64
N LEU A 36 9.56 -5.70 -9.77
CA LEU A 36 8.37 -5.07 -10.38
C LEU A 36 7.33 -6.10 -10.81
N ASP A 37 7.75 -7.22 -11.40
CA ASP A 37 6.84 -8.28 -11.84
C ASP A 37 6.14 -8.93 -10.62
N GLN A 38 6.86 -9.12 -9.50
CA GLN A 38 6.28 -9.65 -8.26
C GLN A 38 5.34 -8.64 -7.58
N GLU A 39 5.69 -7.36 -7.56
CA GLU A 39 4.80 -6.29 -7.06
C GLU A 39 3.53 -6.20 -7.91
N GLU A 40 3.61 -6.31 -9.24
CA GLU A 40 2.44 -6.35 -10.13
C GLU A 40 1.50 -7.50 -9.77
N GLN A 41 2.04 -8.72 -9.61
CA GLN A 41 1.25 -9.89 -9.21
C GLN A 41 0.59 -9.71 -7.84
N PHE A 42 1.34 -9.17 -6.87
CA PHE A 42 0.81 -8.88 -5.55
C PHE A 42 -0.34 -7.86 -5.60
N GLN A 43 -0.16 -6.75 -6.34
CA GLN A 43 -1.20 -5.74 -6.48
C GLN A 43 -2.45 -6.29 -7.18
N GLN A 44 -2.31 -7.18 -8.16
CA GLN A 44 -3.45 -7.86 -8.78
C GLN A 44 -4.20 -8.77 -7.78
N LYS A 45 -3.47 -9.55 -6.96
CA LYS A 45 -4.08 -10.38 -5.91
C LYS A 45 -4.82 -9.54 -4.88
N LEU A 46 -4.18 -8.47 -4.40
CA LEU A 46 -4.75 -7.53 -3.44
C LEU A 46 -6.01 -6.87 -4.01
N GLY A 47 -5.97 -6.39 -5.25
CA GLY A 47 -7.13 -5.77 -5.90
C GLY A 47 -8.33 -6.71 -6.02
N ARG A 48 -8.11 -7.99 -6.34
CA ARG A 48 -9.19 -9.00 -6.36
C ARG A 48 -9.83 -9.19 -4.99
N LEU A 49 -9.04 -9.19 -3.92
CA LEU A 49 -9.55 -9.33 -2.55
C LEU A 49 -10.30 -8.07 -2.10
N LEU A 50 -9.75 -6.89 -2.39
CA LEU A 50 -10.43 -5.62 -2.11
C LEU A 50 -11.74 -5.48 -2.87
N LEU A 51 -11.81 -5.94 -4.13
CA LEU A 51 -13.06 -5.98 -4.90
C LEU A 51 -14.09 -6.87 -4.22
N LYS A 52 -13.72 -8.08 -3.79
CA LYS A 52 -14.62 -8.98 -3.04
C LYS A 52 -15.16 -8.32 -1.77
N LEU A 53 -14.29 -7.65 -1.00
CA LEU A 53 -14.69 -6.91 0.19
C LEU A 53 -15.59 -5.72 -0.14
N SER A 54 -15.30 -5.01 -1.24
CA SER A 54 -16.11 -3.87 -1.68
C SER A 54 -17.51 -4.28 -2.14
N HIS A 55 -17.69 -5.50 -2.67
CA HIS A 55 -18.99 -6.00 -3.11
C HIS A 55 -19.75 -6.80 -2.05
N ALA A 56 -19.13 -7.12 -0.92
CA ALA A 56 -19.82 -7.75 0.21
C ALA A 56 -20.92 -6.81 0.73
N SER A 57 -22.18 -7.26 0.65
CA SER A 57 -23.31 -6.54 1.20
C SER A 57 -23.31 -6.68 2.72
N PRO A 58 -23.54 -5.60 3.49
CA PRO A 58 -23.65 -5.68 4.95
C PRO A 58 -24.90 -6.45 5.43
N PHE A 59 -25.90 -6.66 4.57
CA PHE A 59 -27.20 -7.22 4.98
C PHE A 59 -27.77 -8.31 4.03
N GLY A 60 -26.97 -8.86 3.09
CA GLY A 60 -27.44 -9.89 2.15
C GLY A 60 -26.34 -10.83 1.64
N ASP A 61 -26.72 -12.09 1.43
CA ASP A 61 -25.95 -13.29 1.00
C ASP A 61 -24.49 -13.37 1.47
N ARG A 62 -24.29 -14.26 2.46
CA ARG A 62 -23.02 -14.69 3.08
C ARG A 62 -21.82 -13.85 2.64
N PRO A 63 -21.28 -12.94 3.48
CA PRO A 63 -20.02 -12.28 3.15
C PRO A 63 -19.02 -13.38 2.77
N GLN A 64 -18.44 -13.31 1.56
CA GLN A 64 -17.32 -14.19 1.22
C GLN A 64 -16.22 -13.83 2.20
N ALA A 65 -16.17 -14.57 3.31
CA ALA A 65 -15.23 -14.34 4.38
C ALA A 65 -13.84 -14.48 3.78
N VAL A 66 -13.12 -13.37 3.70
CA VAL A 66 -11.68 -13.43 3.45
C VAL A 66 -11.10 -14.22 4.61
N SER A 67 -10.48 -15.37 4.31
CA SER A 67 -9.98 -16.22 5.37
C SER A 67 -8.79 -15.56 6.04
N SER A 68 -8.65 -15.74 7.36
CA SER A 68 -7.48 -15.24 8.09
C SER A 68 -6.16 -15.75 7.49
N SER A 69 -6.17 -16.94 6.88
CA SER A 69 -5.04 -17.48 6.14
C SER A 69 -4.67 -16.67 4.88
N GLN A 70 -5.65 -16.16 4.12
CA GLN A 70 -5.40 -15.31 2.95
C GLN A 70 -4.80 -13.96 3.36
N LEU A 71 -5.26 -13.40 4.49
CA LEU A 71 -4.70 -12.16 5.02
C LEU A 71 -3.26 -12.36 5.50
N LEU A 72 -2.98 -13.45 6.21
CA LEU A 72 -1.63 -13.79 6.66
C LEU A 72 -0.66 -14.05 5.49
N GLU A 73 -1.13 -14.73 4.43
CA GLU A 73 -0.33 -14.95 3.23
C GLU A 73 0.01 -13.61 2.55
N LEU A 74 -0.96 -12.70 2.41
CA LEU A 74 -0.72 -11.38 1.83
C LEU A 74 0.21 -10.51 2.67
N THR A 75 0.09 -10.53 4.00
CA THR A 75 0.99 -9.75 4.85
C THR A 75 2.42 -10.28 4.79
N SER A 76 2.61 -11.62 4.74
CA SER A 76 3.92 -12.23 4.50
C SER A 76 4.49 -11.83 3.14
N GLN A 77 3.72 -11.98 2.06
CA GLN A 77 4.13 -11.59 0.71
C GLN A 77 4.50 -10.10 0.63
N ARG A 78 3.77 -9.24 1.34
CA ARG A 78 4.08 -7.80 1.38
C ARG A 78 5.40 -7.52 2.10
N ALA A 79 5.69 -8.23 3.20
CA ALA A 79 6.95 -8.07 3.93
C ALA A 79 8.15 -8.49 3.08
N GLU A 80 8.04 -9.62 2.37
CA GLU A 80 9.06 -10.11 1.44
C GLU A 80 9.33 -9.11 0.30
N LEU A 81 8.27 -8.60 -0.33
CA LEU A 81 8.37 -7.59 -1.39
C LEU A 81 9.02 -6.29 -0.91
N HIS A 82 8.74 -5.87 0.33
CA HIS A 82 9.38 -4.71 0.93
C HIS A 82 10.88 -4.93 1.15
N GLN A 83 11.26 -6.11 1.63
CA GLN A 83 12.67 -6.48 1.79
C GLN A 83 13.41 -6.49 0.44
N GLN A 84 12.82 -7.10 -0.58
CA GLN A 84 13.39 -7.11 -1.93
C GLN A 84 13.50 -5.71 -2.54
N GLN A 85 12.53 -4.83 -2.29
CA GLN A 85 12.60 -3.43 -2.72
C GLN A 85 13.82 -2.73 -2.11
N SER A 86 14.05 -2.96 -0.81
CA SER A 86 15.22 -2.42 -0.11
C SER A 86 16.53 -2.92 -0.73
N LEU A 87 16.62 -4.22 -1.03
CA LEU A 87 17.77 -4.80 -1.71
C LEU A 87 18.01 -4.19 -3.10
N CYS A 88 16.94 -3.98 -3.89
CA CYS A 88 17.04 -3.32 -5.20
C CYS A 88 17.59 -1.89 -5.07
N ARG A 89 17.09 -1.11 -4.11
CA ARG A 89 17.56 0.27 -3.86
C ARG A 89 19.02 0.28 -3.43
N LEU A 90 19.41 -0.64 -2.56
CA LEU A 90 20.79 -0.75 -2.08
C LEU A 90 21.75 -1.17 -3.20
N ALA A 91 21.36 -2.13 -4.04
CA ALA A 91 22.15 -2.55 -5.19
C ALA A 91 22.28 -1.42 -6.23
N LEU A 92 21.21 -0.66 -6.46
CA LEU A 92 21.21 0.52 -7.33
C LEU A 92 22.08 1.65 -6.75
N GLY A 93 22.06 1.87 -5.44
CA GLY A 93 22.93 2.85 -4.79
C GLY A 93 24.39 2.50 -4.85
N ARG A 94 24.74 1.22 -4.68
CA ARG A 94 26.11 0.73 -4.92
C ARG A 94 26.54 0.96 -6.37
N LEU A 95 25.69 0.67 -7.35
CA LEU A 95 25.98 0.86 -8.76
C LEU A 95 26.22 2.34 -9.12
N LEU A 96 25.47 3.24 -8.49
CA LEU A 96 25.53 4.68 -8.73
C LEU A 96 26.50 5.42 -7.79
N ASN A 97 27.25 4.72 -6.94
CA ASN A 97 28.08 5.30 -5.87
C ASN A 97 27.32 6.32 -4.99
N CYS A 98 26.06 6.04 -4.71
CA CYS A 98 25.21 6.84 -3.84
C CYS A 98 25.08 6.14 -2.48
N ASN A 99 25.40 6.85 -1.39
CA ASN A 99 25.23 6.35 -0.04
C ASN A 99 23.74 6.35 0.35
N GLY A 100 23.22 5.15 0.63
CA GLY A 100 22.17 4.91 1.63
C GLY A 100 20.74 5.22 1.23
N ASP A 101 20.38 6.48 1.00
CA ASP A 101 19.08 6.86 1.54
C ASP A 101 17.92 6.92 0.56
N GLU A 102 18.12 7.21 -0.74
CA GLU A 102 16.94 7.33 -1.62
C GLU A 102 17.23 7.18 -3.11
N VAL A 103 17.76 6.04 -3.51
CA VAL A 103 17.96 5.76 -4.94
C VAL A 103 16.64 5.32 -5.56
N ARG A 104 16.03 6.23 -6.32
CA ARG A 104 14.79 5.97 -7.06
C ARG A 104 15.03 4.93 -8.14
N LEU A 105 14.12 3.99 -8.31
CA LEU A 105 14.16 3.00 -9.40
C LEU A 105 14.17 3.66 -10.80
N SER A 106 13.69 4.89 -10.94
CA SER A 106 13.81 5.68 -12.17
C SER A 106 15.26 5.94 -12.58
N SER A 107 16.20 5.96 -11.64
CA SER A 107 17.63 6.17 -11.94
C SER A 107 18.21 5.04 -12.79
N LEU A 108 17.63 3.83 -12.72
CA LEU A 108 18.01 2.71 -13.58
C LEU A 108 17.70 2.98 -15.06
N GLU A 109 16.69 3.80 -15.37
CA GLU A 109 16.29 4.08 -16.76
C GLU A 109 17.40 4.71 -17.59
N GLY A 110 18.26 5.51 -16.96
CA GLY A 110 19.40 6.14 -17.63
C GLY A 110 20.56 5.18 -17.91
N LEU A 111 20.56 4.00 -17.29
CA LEU A 111 21.60 2.97 -17.45
C LEU A 111 21.19 1.85 -18.42
N LEU A 112 19.92 1.80 -18.81
CA LEU A 112 19.38 0.77 -19.68
C LEU A 112 19.49 1.18 -21.16
N PRO A 113 19.76 0.22 -22.07
CA PRO A 113 19.56 0.42 -23.50
C PRO A 113 18.12 0.86 -23.79
N ALA A 114 17.91 1.65 -24.85
CA ALA A 114 16.63 2.29 -25.17
C ALA A 114 15.42 1.32 -25.19
N GLU A 115 15.59 0.13 -25.76
CA GLU A 115 14.54 -0.90 -25.80
C GLU A 115 14.16 -1.41 -24.40
N LYS A 116 15.17 -1.67 -23.56
CA LYS A 116 14.96 -2.12 -22.18
C LYS A 116 14.40 -1.00 -21.31
N GLN A 117 14.80 0.25 -21.57
CA GLN A 117 14.26 1.42 -20.89
C GLN A 117 12.75 1.57 -21.11
N ARG A 118 12.28 1.41 -22.36
CA ARG A 118 10.84 1.46 -22.68
C ARG A 118 10.07 0.38 -21.93
N LEU A 119 10.52 -0.88 -22.01
CA LEU A 119 9.88 -2.00 -21.33
C LEU A 119 9.87 -1.84 -19.79
N PHE A 120 10.91 -1.24 -19.23
CA PHE A 120 10.98 -0.95 -17.79
C PHE A 120 9.99 0.14 -17.39
N ARG A 121 9.88 1.22 -18.17
CA ARG A 121 8.88 2.28 -17.97
C ARG A 121 7.46 1.74 -18.03
N GLU A 122 7.15 0.93 -19.04
CA GLU A 122 5.82 0.33 -19.19
C GLU A 122 5.43 -0.55 -18.00
N ARG A 123 6.38 -1.34 -17.45
CA ARG A 123 6.15 -2.11 -16.20
C ARG A 123 5.88 -1.21 -15.01
N ARG A 124 6.73 -0.19 -14.80
CA ARG A 124 6.55 0.77 -13.70
C ARG A 124 5.19 1.47 -13.76
N LEU A 125 4.76 1.84 -14.96
CA LEU A 125 3.44 2.46 -15.17
C LEU A 125 2.31 1.49 -14.83
N ARG A 126 2.38 0.23 -15.25
CA ARG A 126 1.37 -0.79 -14.88
C ARG A 126 1.25 -0.95 -13.37
N VAL A 127 2.38 -1.06 -12.66
CA VAL A 127 2.39 -1.14 -11.19
C VAL A 127 1.79 0.13 -10.56
N ALA A 128 2.14 1.33 -11.06
CA ALA A 128 1.60 2.59 -10.55
C ALA A 128 0.07 2.68 -10.73
N VAL A 129 -0.45 2.24 -11.87
CA VAL A 129 -1.90 2.20 -12.13
C VAL A 129 -2.60 1.25 -11.17
N LEU A 130 -2.07 0.03 -10.97
CA LEU A 130 -2.65 -0.94 -10.03
C LEU A 130 -2.64 -0.42 -8.59
N LEU A 131 -1.55 0.23 -8.16
CA LEU A 131 -1.47 0.87 -6.84
C LEU A 131 -2.56 1.93 -6.67
N GLN A 132 -2.76 2.80 -7.66
CA GLN A 132 -3.80 3.82 -7.62
C GLN A 132 -5.20 3.21 -7.54
N GLN A 133 -5.48 2.18 -8.32
CA GLN A 133 -6.77 1.46 -8.28
C GLN A 133 -7.00 0.82 -6.92
N ASN A 134 -6.01 0.14 -6.36
CA ASN A 134 -6.10 -0.48 -5.05
C ASN A 134 -6.29 0.54 -3.92
N GLN A 135 -5.65 1.71 -4.00
CA GLN A 135 -5.87 2.81 -3.05
C GLN A 135 -7.31 3.36 -3.10
N GLN A 136 -7.93 3.39 -4.28
CA GLN A 136 -9.33 3.79 -4.41
C GLN A 136 -10.27 2.73 -3.81
N LEU A 137 -9.98 1.44 -4.07
CA LEU A 137 -10.74 0.33 -3.50
C LEU A 137 -10.64 0.29 -1.98
N LEU A 138 -9.44 0.46 -1.41
CA LEU A 138 -9.23 0.55 0.04
C LEU A 138 -10.09 1.65 0.65
N ARG A 139 -10.04 2.87 0.10
CA ARG A 139 -10.88 3.98 0.55
C ARG A 139 -12.36 3.64 0.50
N SER A 140 -12.82 2.95 -0.55
CA SER A 140 -14.22 2.52 -0.64
C SER A 140 -14.58 1.51 0.45
N VAL A 141 -13.70 0.55 0.75
CA VAL A 141 -13.91 -0.45 1.81
C VAL A 141 -13.92 0.22 3.18
N GLU A 142 -13.00 1.13 3.45
CA GLU A 142 -12.92 1.89 4.71
C GLU A 142 -14.20 2.69 4.97
N VAL A 143 -14.72 3.39 3.96
CA VAL A 143 -15.99 4.12 4.08
C VAL A 143 -17.15 3.17 4.39
N LYS A 144 -17.24 2.03 3.70
CA LYS A 144 -18.30 1.03 3.97
C LYS A 144 -18.22 0.49 5.38
N LEU A 145 -17.02 0.12 5.85
CA LEU A 145 -16.80 -0.34 7.22
C LEU A 145 -17.18 0.72 8.25
N SER A 146 -16.82 1.99 8.00
CA SER A 146 -17.20 3.11 8.85
C SER A 146 -18.73 3.25 8.93
N CYS A 147 -19.44 3.22 7.80
CA CYS A 147 -20.91 3.28 7.77
C CYS A 147 -21.56 2.08 8.49
N CYS A 148 -21.02 0.88 8.33
CA CYS A 148 -21.48 -0.31 9.06
C CYS A 148 -21.29 -0.13 10.56
N ASN A 149 -20.12 0.33 11.01
CA ASN A 149 -19.85 0.57 12.42
C ASN A 149 -20.82 1.60 13.01
N VAL A 150 -21.08 2.71 12.32
CA VAL A 150 -22.08 3.71 12.76
C VAL A 150 -23.46 3.08 12.87
N SER A 151 -23.85 2.25 11.90
CA SER A 151 -25.15 1.56 11.91
C SER A 151 -25.27 0.57 13.08
N VAL A 152 -24.20 -0.18 13.37
CA VAL A 152 -24.13 -1.09 14.53
C VAL A 152 -24.16 -0.31 15.84
N THR A 153 -23.42 0.80 15.94
CA THR A 153 -23.45 1.66 17.13
C THR A 153 -24.85 2.23 17.36
N ASN A 154 -25.53 2.71 16.32
CA ASN A 154 -26.90 3.21 16.43
C ASN A 154 -27.86 2.10 16.88
N LEU A 155 -27.77 0.91 16.29
CA LEU A 155 -28.58 -0.23 16.70
C LEU A 155 -28.31 -0.63 18.16
N LEU A 156 -27.05 -0.63 18.60
CA LEU A 156 -26.69 -0.88 19.99
C LEU A 156 -27.26 0.20 20.92
N ASN A 157 -27.21 1.47 20.53
CA ASN A 157 -27.80 2.57 21.29
C ASN A 157 -29.33 2.45 21.38
N ASP A 158 -29.99 2.00 20.30
CA ASP A 158 -31.44 1.78 20.29
C ASP A 158 -31.84 0.58 21.18
N LEU A 159 -31.03 -0.49 21.19
CA LEU A 159 -31.30 -1.71 21.97
C LEU A 159 -30.93 -1.58 23.45
N LEU A 160 -29.85 -0.87 23.76
CA LEU A 160 -29.35 -0.70 25.14
C LEU A 160 -29.88 0.57 25.80
N GLY A 161 -30.59 1.42 25.05
CA GLY A 161 -30.95 2.77 25.45
C GLY A 161 -29.76 3.72 25.34
N GLN A 162 -30.00 4.99 24.98
CA GLN A 162 -28.94 6.00 24.98
C GLN A 162 -28.35 6.16 26.40
N PRO A 163 -27.02 6.26 26.56
CA PRO A 163 -26.41 6.57 27.85
C PRO A 163 -26.77 7.98 28.40
N ASP A 164 -27.59 8.76 27.68
CA ASP A 164 -27.97 10.14 28.02
C ASP A 164 -29.27 10.26 28.84
N ALA A 165 -29.55 9.29 29.72
CA ALA A 165 -30.59 9.42 30.75
C ALA A 165 -30.03 9.50 32.19
N LEU A 166 -28.75 9.86 32.35
CA LEU A 166 -28.13 10.11 33.66
C LEU A 166 -27.68 11.56 33.87
N ALA A 167 -28.23 12.52 33.12
CA ALA A 167 -28.16 13.94 33.46
C ALA A 167 -29.39 14.36 34.28
N GLY A 168 -29.63 13.70 35.41
CA GLY A 168 -30.83 13.96 36.22
C GLY A 168 -30.81 13.48 37.67
N TYR A 169 -29.79 12.73 38.11
CA TYR A 169 -29.57 12.52 39.54
C TYR A 169 -28.67 13.63 40.09
N GLY A 170 -29.23 14.84 40.13
CA GLY A 170 -28.75 15.87 41.02
C GLY A 170 -28.90 15.37 42.45
N ALA A 171 -27.80 14.98 43.06
CA ALA A 171 -27.20 15.63 44.24
C ALA A 171 -28.10 16.10 45.39
N ASP A 172 -29.25 16.72 45.12
CA ASP A 172 -29.96 17.57 46.08
C ASP A 172 -31.46 17.34 45.96
N GLY A 173 -32.05 16.85 47.05
CA GLY A 173 -33.48 16.61 47.16
C GLY A 173 -34.27 17.91 47.09
N HIS A 174 -34.68 18.31 45.90
CA HIS A 174 -35.84 19.17 45.70
C HIS A 174 -36.56 18.82 44.39
N GLN A 175 -37.72 18.18 44.54
CA GLN A 175 -38.69 18.00 43.47
C GLN A 175 -39.09 19.38 42.90
N THR A 176 -38.86 19.61 41.62
CA THR A 176 -39.65 20.55 40.83
C THR A 176 -40.29 19.77 39.69
N ALA A 177 -41.62 19.71 39.71
CA ALA A 177 -42.42 18.97 38.76
C ALA A 177 -42.24 19.50 37.33
N PRO A 178 -42.27 18.65 36.29
CA PRO A 178 -42.40 19.14 34.92
C PRO A 178 -43.84 19.63 34.71
N ALA A 179 -43.99 20.94 34.52
CA ALA A 179 -45.23 21.57 34.08
C ALA A 179 -45.68 20.95 32.76
N SER A 180 -46.84 20.30 32.79
CA SER A 180 -47.49 19.73 31.63
C SER A 180 -48.06 20.85 30.76
N ASN A 181 -47.40 21.17 29.64
CA ASN A 181 -48.03 21.95 28.56
C ASN A 181 -48.66 20.97 27.56
N MET A 182 -49.85 20.46 27.90
CA MET A 182 -50.80 19.99 26.91
C MET A 182 -51.36 21.21 26.17
N THR A 183 -51.04 21.34 24.88
CA THR A 183 -51.78 22.23 23.99
C THR A 183 -52.37 21.37 22.88
N LEU A 184 -53.58 20.87 23.13
CA LEU A 184 -54.47 20.25 22.16
C LEU A 184 -55.51 21.31 21.79
N HIS A 185 -55.41 21.91 20.60
CA HIS A 185 -56.56 22.50 19.94
C HIS A 185 -56.36 22.50 18.42
N ALA A 186 -56.98 21.52 17.79
CA ALA A 186 -57.58 21.64 16.47
C ALA A 186 -58.90 20.88 16.52
N ILE A 187 -60.01 21.56 16.21
CA ILE A 187 -61.16 21.10 15.40
C ILE A 187 -62.18 22.27 15.33
N SER A 188 -62.62 22.52 14.08
CA SER A 188 -63.72 23.37 13.56
C SER A 188 -63.67 24.88 13.80
#